data_AF-A0A8F8SVR9-F1
#
_entry.id   AF-A0A8F8SVR9-F1
#
_cell.length_a   1.000
_cell.length_b   1.000
_cell.length_c   1.000
_cell.angle_alpha   90.00
_cell.angle_beta   90.00
_cell.angle_gamma   90.00
#
_symmetry.space_group_name_H-M   'P 1'
#
loop_
_entity.id
_entity.type
_entity.pdbx_description
1 polymer ?
#
loop_
_entity_poly.entity_id
_entity_poly.type
_entity_poly.pdbx_seq_one_letter_code
_entity_poly.pdbx_strand_id
1 'polypeptide(L)'
;MFFVRKHQSLFLFSFLFGVNRCLSEAYNLSESKNYSIHLSMNPIPRSITRTLFRFRTELTSESRSLAIHELEVAKYKASVSLRYLAGLVVLPWVISISFQKGLEPWVTNWWNTNQSPKILDYIEEESILGRFEKIEELFMLERMVEDSLETDSPDPRIENQKKMIQLVKMYNQDCIQIMLYLLTNIMGSLILSAYLILGKHKLAILNSWIQELFYSLSDTTKAFYILLATDLCIGFHSPHGWELLINWIFENYGLAHNERIISGLVSTFPVILDTIFKYWIFRRLNRTSPSLVVIYHSINE
;
A
#
# COMPACT_ATOMS: atom_id res chain seq x y z
N MET A 1 -9.52 -12.45 -26.02
CA MET A 1 -9.38 -10.98 -25.81
C MET A 1 -10.72 -10.22 -25.88
N PHE A 2 -11.83 -10.74 -25.32
CA PHE A 2 -13.10 -9.97 -25.25
C PHE A 2 -13.92 -10.18 -23.96
N PHE A 3 -13.49 -11.04 -23.04
CA PHE A 3 -14.28 -11.39 -21.85
C PHE A 3 -13.90 -10.63 -20.57
N VAL A 4 -12.74 -9.96 -20.54
CA VAL A 4 -12.27 -9.23 -19.34
C VAL A 4 -12.75 -7.76 -19.31
N ARG A 5 -13.28 -7.24 -20.43
CA ARG A 5 -13.67 -5.83 -20.55
C ARG A 5 -15.00 -5.50 -19.84
N LYS A 6 -15.82 -6.49 -19.48
CA LYS A 6 -17.13 -6.28 -18.83
C LYS A 6 -17.07 -6.36 -17.30
N HIS A 7 -16.07 -7.03 -16.72
CA HIS A 7 -16.02 -7.27 -15.27
C HIS A 7 -15.52 -6.06 -14.44
N GLN A 8 -14.69 -5.17 -15.02
CA GLN A 8 -14.20 -3.99 -14.31
C GLN A 8 -15.25 -2.86 -14.19
N SER A 9 -16.14 -2.72 -15.17
CA SER A 9 -17.27 -1.78 -15.09
C SER A 9 -18.36 -2.24 -14.12
N LEU A 10 -18.56 -3.55 -13.98
CA LEU A 10 -19.56 -4.14 -13.07
C LEU A 10 -19.15 -4.04 -11.60
N PHE A 11 -17.85 -4.06 -11.30
CA PHE A 11 -17.35 -3.94 -9.92
C PHE A 11 -17.50 -2.52 -9.35
N LEU A 12 -17.34 -1.49 -10.20
CA LEU A 12 -17.61 -0.10 -9.84
C LEU A 12 -19.11 0.18 -9.68
N PHE A 13 -19.97 -0.50 -10.45
CA PHE A 13 -21.42 -0.33 -10.39
C PHE A 13 -22.07 -1.10 -9.22
N SER A 14 -21.58 -2.30 -8.89
CA SER A 14 -22.07 -3.08 -7.75
C SER A 14 -21.73 -2.44 -6.40
N PHE A 15 -20.57 -1.78 -6.30
CA PHE A 15 -20.16 -1.06 -5.10
C PHE A 15 -21.00 0.21 -4.85
N LEU A 16 -21.45 0.90 -5.90
CA LEU A 16 -22.33 2.07 -5.78
C LEU A 16 -23.78 1.68 -5.45
N PHE A 17 -24.29 0.57 -5.99
CA PHE A 17 -25.68 0.14 -5.75
C PHE A 17 -25.87 -0.62 -4.42
N GLY A 18 -24.85 -1.35 -3.95
CA GLY A 18 -24.89 -2.06 -2.66
C GLY A 18 -24.97 -1.12 -1.43
N VAL A 19 -24.45 0.10 -1.56
CA VAL A 19 -24.42 1.11 -0.48
C VAL A 19 -25.81 1.71 -0.21
N ASN A 20 -26.65 1.88 -1.23
CA ASN A 20 -28.01 2.42 -1.06
C ASN A 20 -28.95 1.43 -0.33
N ARG A 21 -28.76 0.12 -0.51
CA ARG A 21 -29.55 -0.90 0.19
C ARG A 21 -29.20 -0.96 1.68
N CYS A 22 -27.91 -0.85 2.02
CA CYS A 22 -27.44 -0.86 3.41
C CYS A 22 -27.87 0.39 4.19
N LEU A 23 -27.95 1.56 3.53
CA LEU A 23 -28.49 2.79 4.12
C LEU A 23 -30.00 2.71 4.38
N SER A 24 -30.76 2.02 3.51
CA SER A 24 -32.21 1.84 3.70
C SER A 24 -32.55 0.85 4.84
N GLU A 25 -31.72 -0.16 5.06
CA GLU A 25 -31.91 -1.17 6.11
C GLU A 25 -31.55 -0.63 7.50
N ALA A 26 -30.55 0.25 7.58
CA ALA A 26 -30.19 0.95 8.81
C ALA A 26 -31.25 1.98 9.26
N TYR A 27 -31.99 2.57 8.31
CA TYR A 27 -33.07 3.51 8.61
C TYR A 27 -34.27 2.80 9.26
N ASN A 28 -34.62 1.60 8.77
CA ASN A 28 -35.75 0.82 9.29
C ASN A 28 -35.48 0.17 10.66
N LEU A 29 -34.21 -0.11 11.01
CA LEU A 29 -33.87 -0.66 12.33
C LEU A 29 -33.91 0.38 13.47
N SER A 30 -33.87 1.67 13.14
CA SER A 30 -33.91 2.76 14.12
C SER A 30 -35.32 3.03 14.67
N GLU A 31 -36.38 2.58 14.01
CA GLU A 31 -37.77 2.90 14.37
C GLU A 31 -38.36 1.91 15.41
N SER A 32 -37.65 0.81 15.73
CA SER A 32 -38.21 -0.33 16.48
C SER A 32 -37.94 -0.35 18.00
N LYS A 33 -37.15 0.56 18.60
CA LYS A 33 -36.81 0.46 20.04
C LYS A 33 -37.16 1.72 20.83
N ASN A 34 -38.45 1.87 21.16
CA ASN A 34 -38.92 2.70 22.27
C ASN A 34 -39.49 1.80 23.37
N TYR A 35 -38.70 1.50 24.41
CA TYR A 35 -39.21 0.90 25.65
C TYR A 35 -39.56 2.00 26.64
N SER A 36 -40.84 2.08 27.02
CA SER A 36 -41.36 2.95 28.06
C SER A 36 -41.07 2.39 29.45
N ILE A 37 -40.23 3.07 30.23
CA ILE A 37 -40.04 2.80 31.66
C ILE A 37 -41.06 3.63 32.45
N HIS A 38 -42.00 2.96 33.11
CA HIS A 38 -43.02 3.56 33.97
C HIS A 38 -42.45 3.71 35.39
N LEU A 39 -42.10 4.94 35.80
CA LEU A 39 -41.71 5.25 37.18
C LEU A 39 -42.83 6.06 37.85
N SER A 40 -43.47 5.48 38.85
CA SER A 40 -44.49 6.13 39.66
C SER A 40 -43.85 7.08 40.67
N MET A 41 -44.21 8.37 40.65
CA MET A 41 -43.93 9.30 41.76
C MET A 41 -45.06 10.33 41.93
N ASN A 42 -45.31 10.64 43.21
CA ASN A 42 -46.34 11.51 43.80
C ASN A 42 -46.44 12.93 43.20
N PRO A 43 -47.54 13.69 43.43
CA PRO A 43 -47.87 14.84 42.61
C PRO A 43 -46.99 16.05 42.93
N ILE A 44 -45.97 16.25 42.10
CA ILE A 44 -45.21 17.50 41.99
C ILE A 44 -46.15 18.56 41.36
N PRO A 45 -46.17 19.82 41.84
CA PRO A 45 -47.00 20.88 41.28
C PRO A 45 -46.77 21.02 39.76
N ARG A 46 -47.88 21.01 39.00
CA ARG A 46 -47.90 20.99 37.52
C ARG A 46 -47.13 22.13 36.86
N SER A 47 -46.90 23.24 37.57
CA SER A 47 -46.16 24.40 37.04
C SER A 47 -44.68 24.09 36.83
N ILE A 48 -44.05 23.40 37.79
CA ILE A 48 -42.61 23.07 37.77
C ILE A 48 -42.35 21.91 36.82
N THR A 49 -43.21 20.90 36.79
CA THR A 49 -43.08 19.80 35.82
C THR A 49 -43.31 20.28 34.40
N ARG A 50 -44.18 21.27 34.16
CA ARG A 50 -44.40 21.83 32.82
C ARG A 50 -43.22 22.66 32.33
N THR A 51 -42.61 23.48 33.18
CA THR A 51 -41.41 24.24 32.80
C THR A 51 -40.19 23.34 32.63
N LEU A 52 -40.00 22.33 33.51
CA LEU A 52 -38.96 21.31 33.34
C LEU A 52 -39.17 20.46 32.10
N PHE A 53 -40.42 20.08 31.79
CA PHE A 53 -40.71 19.34 30.58
C PHE A 53 -40.42 20.19 29.35
N ARG A 54 -40.81 21.47 29.34
CA ARG A 54 -40.50 22.40 28.25
C ARG A 54 -39.00 22.59 28.08
N PHE A 55 -38.27 22.80 29.17
CA PHE A 55 -36.81 22.95 29.16
C PHE A 55 -36.11 21.65 28.72
N ARG A 56 -36.60 20.49 29.19
CA ARG A 56 -36.11 19.18 28.76
C ARG A 56 -36.42 18.94 27.29
N THR A 57 -37.60 19.30 26.79
CA THR A 57 -37.95 19.17 25.37
C THR A 57 -37.17 20.14 24.50
N GLU A 58 -36.89 21.36 24.96
CA GLU A 58 -36.03 22.31 24.26
C GLU A 58 -34.59 21.78 24.20
N LEU A 59 -34.03 21.39 25.35
CA LEU A 59 -32.69 20.80 25.43
C LEU A 59 -32.58 19.53 24.61
N THR A 60 -33.56 18.62 24.69
CA THR A 60 -33.52 17.36 23.93
C THR A 60 -33.85 17.52 22.45
N SER A 61 -34.64 18.52 22.04
CA SER A 61 -34.90 18.76 20.61
C SER A 61 -33.73 19.49 19.94
N GLU A 62 -33.20 20.55 20.55
CA GLU A 62 -31.99 21.23 20.05
C GLU A 62 -30.78 20.30 20.12
N SER A 63 -30.52 19.62 21.26
CA SER A 63 -29.39 18.67 21.35
C SER A 63 -29.55 17.48 20.42
N ARG A 64 -30.77 17.00 20.14
CA ARG A 64 -30.95 15.96 19.10
C ARG A 64 -30.62 16.49 17.72
N SER A 65 -31.08 17.69 17.37
CA SER A 65 -30.79 18.28 16.06
C SER A 65 -29.29 18.54 15.89
N LEU A 66 -28.62 19.01 16.94
CA LEU A 66 -27.19 19.26 16.99
C LEU A 66 -26.39 17.94 16.96
N ALA A 67 -26.80 16.93 17.73
CA ALA A 67 -26.17 15.61 17.73
C ALA A 67 -26.33 14.88 16.39
N ILE A 68 -27.48 15.03 15.72
CA ILE A 68 -27.69 14.48 14.36
C ILE A 68 -26.74 15.17 13.38
N HIS A 69 -26.64 16.50 13.43
CA HIS A 69 -25.74 17.25 12.56
C HIS A 69 -24.26 16.90 12.82
N GLU A 70 -23.83 16.78 14.08
CA GLU A 70 -22.48 16.34 14.44
C GLU A 70 -22.18 14.93 13.92
N LEU A 71 -23.15 14.02 14.04
CA LEU A 71 -23.03 12.66 13.51
C LEU A 71 -22.93 12.65 11.98
N GLU A 72 -23.69 13.48 11.27
CA GLU A 72 -23.62 13.61 9.82
C GLU A 72 -22.25 14.14 9.36
N VAL A 73 -21.73 15.17 10.05
CA VAL A 73 -20.39 15.70 9.79
C VAL A 73 -19.31 14.65 10.05
N ALA A 74 -19.42 13.88 11.16
CA ALA A 74 -18.48 12.80 11.47
C ALA A 74 -18.51 11.69 10.41
N LYS A 75 -19.70 11.26 9.98
CA LYS A 75 -19.88 10.28 8.89
C LYS A 75 -19.30 10.78 7.58
N TYR A 76 -19.51 12.05 7.23
CA TYR A 76 -18.94 12.65 6.03
C TYR A 76 -17.41 12.67 6.10
N LYS A 77 -16.82 13.16 7.19
CA LYS A 77 -15.35 13.16 7.40
C LYS A 77 -14.77 11.77 7.30
N ALA A 78 -15.40 10.78 7.94
CA ALA A 78 -14.97 9.38 7.88
C ALA A 78 -15.03 8.83 6.46
N SER A 79 -16.12 9.09 5.73
CA SER A 79 -16.29 8.60 4.35
C SER A 79 -15.26 9.20 3.40
N VAL A 80 -15.03 10.52 3.46
CA VAL A 80 -14.03 11.21 2.62
C VAL A 80 -12.62 10.72 2.94
N SER A 81 -12.30 10.58 4.23
CA SER A 81 -11.01 10.08 4.70
C SER A 81 -10.74 8.65 4.24
N LEU A 82 -11.73 7.76 4.40
CA LEU A 82 -11.62 6.36 3.99
C LEU A 82 -11.47 6.23 2.47
N ARG A 83 -12.22 7.01 1.68
CA ARG A 83 -12.08 7.03 0.21
C ARG A 83 -10.72 7.54 -0.21
N TYR A 84 -10.20 8.57 0.46
CA TYR A 84 -8.89 9.11 0.15
C TYR A 84 -7.77 8.09 0.47
N LEU A 85 -7.88 7.39 1.60
CA LEU A 85 -6.96 6.33 2.01
C LEU A 85 -7.03 5.11 1.08
N ALA A 86 -8.23 4.66 0.73
CA ALA A 86 -8.41 3.60 -0.27
C ALA A 86 -7.82 4.00 -1.63
N GLY A 87 -7.99 5.27 -2.03
CA GLY A 87 -7.34 5.85 -3.20
C GLY A 87 -5.82 5.74 -3.12
N LEU A 88 -5.19 6.11 -2.00
CA LEU A 88 -3.74 6.02 -1.84
C LEU A 88 -3.17 4.60 -1.99
N VAL A 89 -3.92 3.57 -1.58
CA VAL A 89 -3.50 2.17 -1.70
C VAL A 89 -3.72 1.63 -3.10
N VAL A 90 -4.87 1.93 -3.72
CA VAL A 90 -5.26 1.37 -5.02
C VAL A 90 -4.57 2.10 -6.19
N LEU A 91 -4.33 3.40 -6.05
CA LEU A 91 -3.84 4.27 -7.12
C LEU A 91 -2.45 3.86 -7.66
N PRO A 92 -1.43 3.53 -6.84
CA PRO A 92 -0.15 3.03 -7.35
C PRO A 92 -0.30 1.79 -8.24
N TRP A 93 -1.18 0.87 -7.85
CA TRP A 93 -1.40 -0.38 -8.56
C TRP A 93 -2.11 -0.17 -9.90
N VAL A 94 -3.14 0.69 -9.91
CA VAL A 94 -3.85 1.08 -11.14
C VAL A 94 -2.91 1.77 -12.11
N ILE A 95 -2.09 2.70 -11.62
CA ILE A 95 -1.10 3.42 -12.44
C ILE A 95 -0.10 2.44 -13.03
N SER A 96 0.49 1.56 -12.22
CA SER A 96 1.46 0.57 -12.71
C SER A 96 0.89 -0.25 -13.87
N ILE A 97 -0.32 -0.81 -13.72
CA ILE A 97 -0.94 -1.65 -14.76
C ILE A 97 -1.30 -0.85 -16.01
N SER A 98 -1.82 0.37 -15.85
CA SER A 98 -2.23 1.22 -16.97
C SER A 98 -1.03 1.73 -17.79
N PHE A 99 0.01 2.23 -17.10
CA PHE A 99 1.18 2.76 -17.78
C PHE A 99 2.04 1.67 -18.39
N GLN A 100 2.20 0.51 -17.74
CA GLN A 100 2.94 -0.60 -18.33
C GLN A 100 2.35 -1.02 -19.67
N LYS A 101 1.03 -1.21 -19.75
CA LYS A 101 0.34 -1.58 -21.01
C LYS A 101 0.36 -0.48 -22.06
N GLY A 102 0.31 0.79 -21.64
CA GLY A 102 0.31 1.93 -22.56
C GLY A 102 1.69 2.26 -23.13
N LEU A 103 2.73 2.13 -22.30
CA LEU A 103 4.11 2.48 -22.64
C LEU A 103 4.84 1.35 -23.37
N GLU A 104 4.45 0.08 -23.17
CA GLU A 104 5.08 -1.08 -23.82
C GLU A 104 5.26 -0.93 -25.35
N PRO A 105 4.23 -0.60 -26.16
CA PRO A 105 4.40 -0.42 -27.60
C PRO A 105 5.27 0.80 -27.96
N TRP A 106 5.27 1.84 -27.13
CA TRP A 106 6.07 3.05 -27.37
C TRP A 106 7.55 2.80 -27.05
N VAL A 107 7.83 2.16 -25.90
CA VAL A 107 9.16 1.77 -25.44
C VAL A 107 9.79 0.77 -26.41
N THR A 108 9.06 -0.26 -26.84
CA THR A 108 9.56 -1.24 -27.83
C THR A 108 9.89 -0.58 -29.17
N ASN A 109 9.02 0.31 -29.66
CA ASN A 109 9.26 1.02 -30.92
C ASN A 109 10.45 1.99 -30.82
N TRP A 110 10.56 2.71 -29.70
CA TRP A 110 11.71 3.59 -29.44
C TRP A 110 13.00 2.79 -29.33
N TRP A 111 13.00 1.68 -28.60
CA TRP A 111 14.15 0.79 -28.49
C TRP A 111 14.59 0.28 -29.85
N ASN A 112 13.67 -0.13 -30.72
CA ASN A 112 14.02 -0.64 -32.06
C ASN A 112 14.47 0.45 -33.04
N THR A 113 14.03 1.70 -32.86
CA THR A 113 14.31 2.81 -33.80
C THR A 113 15.53 3.64 -33.40
N ASN A 114 15.74 3.83 -32.10
CA ASN A 114 16.73 4.75 -31.54
C ASN A 114 17.89 4.03 -30.85
N GLN A 115 18.24 2.80 -31.25
CA GLN A 115 19.45 2.15 -30.74
C GLN A 115 20.67 3.01 -31.08
N SER A 116 21.12 3.82 -30.12
CA SER A 116 22.43 4.45 -30.25
C SER A 116 23.47 3.36 -29.95
N PRO A 117 24.47 3.16 -30.83
CA PRO A 117 25.50 2.13 -30.64
C PRO A 117 26.20 2.25 -29.28
N LYS A 118 26.35 3.47 -28.75
CA LYS A 118 27.00 3.77 -27.47
C LYS A 118 26.24 3.30 -26.23
N ILE A 119 24.91 3.42 -26.22
CA ILE A 119 24.09 2.96 -25.09
C ILE A 119 24.02 1.43 -25.11
N LEU A 120 23.95 0.83 -26.30
CA LEU A 120 24.02 -0.62 -26.46
C LEU A 120 25.37 -1.13 -25.96
N ASP A 121 26.50 -0.62 -26.46
CA ASP A 121 27.85 -1.01 -26.01
C ASP A 121 28.01 -0.92 -24.48
N TYR A 122 27.54 0.17 -23.85
CA TYR A 122 27.69 0.33 -22.39
C TYR A 122 26.85 -0.67 -21.58
N ILE A 123 25.58 -0.87 -21.98
CA ILE A 123 24.68 -1.83 -21.32
C ILE A 123 25.12 -3.27 -21.62
N GLU A 124 25.60 -3.50 -22.84
CA GLU A 124 26.10 -4.77 -23.35
C GLU A 124 27.39 -5.16 -22.63
N GLU A 125 28.40 -4.29 -22.51
CA GLU A 125 29.68 -4.60 -21.86
C GLU A 125 29.51 -5.04 -20.39
N GLU A 126 28.73 -4.31 -19.60
CA GLU A 126 28.58 -4.58 -18.16
C GLU A 126 27.68 -5.80 -17.86
N SER A 127 26.71 -6.11 -18.73
CA SER A 127 25.78 -7.23 -18.53
C SER A 127 26.10 -8.49 -19.35
N ILE A 128 26.76 -8.35 -20.50
CA ILE A 128 27.37 -9.46 -21.23
C ILE A 128 28.45 -10.05 -20.36
N LEU A 129 29.44 -9.30 -19.85
CA LEU A 129 30.53 -9.93 -19.08
C LEU A 129 30.05 -10.84 -17.94
N GLY A 130 29.06 -10.39 -17.15
CA GLY A 130 28.50 -11.20 -16.06
C GLY A 130 27.57 -12.34 -16.48
N ARG A 131 26.79 -12.19 -17.57
CA ARG A 131 25.90 -13.27 -18.06
C ARG A 131 26.65 -14.23 -18.99
N PHE A 132 27.62 -13.77 -19.77
CA PHE A 132 28.43 -14.54 -20.69
C PHE A 132 29.31 -15.53 -19.95
N GLU A 133 29.83 -15.19 -18.76
CA GLU A 133 30.50 -16.16 -17.87
C GLU A 133 29.54 -17.30 -17.48
N LYS A 134 28.33 -16.98 -17.02
CA LYS A 134 27.29 -17.97 -16.68
C LYS A 134 26.83 -18.81 -17.88
N ILE A 135 26.74 -18.18 -19.06
CA ILE A 135 26.32 -18.82 -20.30
C ILE A 135 27.45 -19.70 -20.84
N GLU A 136 28.70 -19.25 -20.76
CA GLU A 136 29.90 -20.02 -21.11
C GLU A 136 30.04 -21.24 -20.19
N GLU A 137 29.79 -21.10 -18.89
CA GLU A 137 29.73 -22.23 -17.95
C GLU A 137 28.64 -23.24 -18.35
N LEU A 138 27.40 -22.78 -18.60
CA LEU A 138 26.31 -23.67 -19.02
C LEU A 138 26.58 -24.32 -20.38
N PHE A 139 27.19 -23.59 -21.31
CA PHE A 139 27.53 -24.08 -22.65
C PHE A 139 28.70 -25.07 -22.61
N MET A 140 29.70 -24.83 -21.76
CA MET A 140 30.77 -25.80 -21.49
C MET A 140 30.20 -27.08 -20.89
N LEU A 141 29.23 -26.97 -19.99
CA LEU A 141 28.57 -28.10 -19.36
C LEU A 141 27.73 -28.89 -20.37
N GLU A 142 26.94 -28.20 -21.20
CA GLU A 142 26.16 -28.82 -22.28
C GLU A 142 27.07 -29.49 -23.30
N ARG A 143 28.20 -28.87 -23.67
CA ARG A 143 29.20 -29.49 -24.55
C ARG A 143 29.88 -30.70 -23.93
N MET A 144 30.19 -30.68 -22.63
CA MET A 144 30.73 -31.85 -21.92
C MET A 144 29.71 -33.00 -21.85
N VAL A 145 28.42 -32.68 -21.76
CA VAL A 145 27.33 -33.67 -21.77
C VAL A 145 27.07 -34.20 -23.19
N GLU A 146 27.11 -33.35 -24.21
CA GLU A 146 26.96 -33.72 -25.63
C GLU A 146 28.15 -34.56 -26.11
N ASP A 147 29.39 -34.20 -25.76
CA ASP A 147 30.59 -35.00 -26.03
C ASP A 147 30.53 -36.38 -25.32
N SER A 148 29.74 -36.51 -24.25
CA SER A 148 29.51 -37.79 -23.56
C SER A 148 28.39 -38.64 -24.19
N LEU A 149 27.58 -38.04 -25.06
CA LEU A 149 26.45 -38.64 -25.74
C LEU A 149 26.71 -38.56 -27.25
N GLU A 150 27.54 -39.48 -27.78
CA GLU A 150 27.79 -39.61 -29.22
C GLU A 150 26.47 -39.68 -30.00
N THR A 151 26.04 -38.57 -30.58
CA THR A 151 24.83 -38.52 -31.39
C THR A 151 25.07 -37.67 -32.63
N ASP A 152 24.87 -38.28 -33.80
CA ASP A 152 24.83 -37.62 -35.12
C ASP A 152 23.68 -36.60 -35.15
N SER A 153 23.96 -35.38 -34.73
CA SER A 153 23.03 -34.24 -34.81
C SER A 153 23.51 -33.25 -35.89
N PRO A 154 22.61 -32.41 -36.44
CA PRO A 154 22.95 -31.50 -37.54
C PRO A 154 24.04 -30.53 -37.12
N ASP A 155 24.90 -30.10 -38.06
CA ASP A 155 26.12 -29.29 -37.83
C ASP A 155 26.02 -28.42 -36.55
N PRO A 156 26.74 -28.78 -35.47
CA PRO A 156 26.57 -28.19 -34.15
C PRO A 156 26.78 -26.66 -34.18
N ARG A 157 27.50 -26.15 -35.18
CA ARG A 157 27.74 -24.72 -35.38
C ARG A 157 26.46 -23.96 -35.72
N ILE A 158 25.55 -24.54 -36.50
CA ILE A 158 24.29 -23.90 -36.92
C ILE A 158 23.30 -23.88 -35.74
N GLU A 159 23.23 -24.97 -34.97
CA GLU A 159 22.38 -25.04 -33.78
C GLU A 159 22.87 -24.05 -32.69
N ASN A 160 24.18 -23.97 -32.48
CA ASN A 160 24.79 -23.02 -31.55
C ASN A 160 24.56 -21.56 -31.97
N GLN A 161 24.65 -21.24 -33.26
CA GLN A 161 24.32 -19.91 -33.78
C GLN A 161 22.85 -19.54 -33.53
N LYS A 162 21.93 -20.49 -33.72
CA LYS A 162 20.50 -20.26 -33.47
C LYS A 162 20.21 -20.05 -31.98
N LYS A 163 20.83 -20.83 -31.09
CA LYS A 163 20.74 -20.67 -29.63
C LYS A 163 21.25 -19.29 -29.21
N MET A 164 22.39 -18.84 -29.76
CA MET A 164 22.97 -17.52 -29.49
C MET A 164 22.05 -16.38 -29.92
N ILE A 165 21.46 -16.45 -31.13
CA ILE A 165 20.50 -15.43 -31.62
C ILE A 165 19.24 -15.39 -30.74
N GLN A 166 18.73 -16.55 -30.30
CA GLN A 166 17.59 -16.61 -29.38
C GLN A 166 17.93 -15.96 -28.03
N LEU A 167 19.14 -16.19 -27.52
CA LEU A 167 19.60 -15.59 -26.27
C LEU A 167 19.67 -14.06 -26.36
N VAL A 168 20.26 -13.53 -27.43
CA VAL A 168 20.35 -12.08 -27.69
C VAL A 168 18.95 -11.48 -27.78
N LYS A 169 17.99 -12.19 -28.39
CA LYS A 169 16.61 -11.75 -28.48
C LYS A 169 15.92 -11.70 -27.11
N MET A 170 16.10 -12.72 -26.27
CA MET A 170 15.57 -12.75 -24.90
C MET A 170 16.16 -11.61 -24.07
N TYR A 171 17.47 -11.39 -24.17
CA TYR A 171 18.16 -10.30 -23.48
C TYR A 171 17.62 -8.91 -23.88
N ASN A 172 17.43 -8.67 -25.18
CA ASN A 172 16.84 -7.41 -25.64
C ASN A 172 15.42 -7.21 -25.09
N GLN A 173 14.62 -8.28 -24.98
CA GLN A 173 13.31 -8.21 -24.36
C GLN A 173 13.38 -7.91 -22.86
N ASP A 174 14.31 -8.53 -22.12
CA ASP A 174 14.55 -8.24 -20.71
C ASP A 174 14.93 -6.77 -20.50
N CYS A 175 15.81 -6.22 -21.35
CA CYS A 175 16.24 -4.82 -21.28
C CYS A 175 15.07 -3.85 -21.52
N ILE A 176 14.26 -4.11 -22.55
CA ILE A 176 13.04 -3.35 -22.83
C ILE A 176 12.11 -3.38 -21.61
N GLN A 177 11.97 -4.55 -20.97
CA GLN A 177 11.11 -4.73 -19.81
C GLN A 177 11.62 -3.98 -18.57
N ILE A 178 12.93 -4.03 -18.29
CA ILE A 178 13.56 -3.29 -17.20
C ILE A 178 13.36 -1.77 -17.42
N MET A 179 13.60 -1.28 -18.63
CA MET A 179 13.42 0.12 -18.96
C MET A 179 11.94 0.56 -18.83
N LEU A 180 11.00 -0.31 -19.23
CA LEU A 180 9.57 -0.09 -19.08
C LEU A 180 9.15 0.02 -17.61
N TYR A 181 9.62 -0.88 -16.74
CA TYR A 181 9.33 -0.83 -15.31
C TYR A 181 9.91 0.43 -14.67
N LEU A 182 11.16 0.77 -14.99
CA LEU A 182 11.81 1.98 -14.50
C LEU A 182 11.00 3.23 -14.86
N LEU A 183 10.63 3.38 -16.13
CA LEU A 183 9.84 4.52 -16.61
C LEU A 183 8.45 4.57 -15.97
N THR A 184 7.78 3.41 -15.87
CA THR A 184 6.46 3.29 -15.25
C THR A 184 6.49 3.69 -13.78
N ASN A 185 7.53 3.30 -13.05
CA ASN A 185 7.70 3.65 -11.64
C ASN A 185 8.01 5.13 -11.42
N ILE A 186 8.84 5.74 -12.28
CA ILE A 186 9.11 7.18 -12.24
C ILE A 186 7.81 7.96 -12.48
N MET A 187 7.07 7.62 -13.53
CA MET A 187 5.78 8.25 -13.82
C MET A 187 4.76 8.02 -12.69
N GLY A 188 4.73 6.82 -12.12
CA GLY A 188 3.83 6.51 -11.02
C GLY A 188 4.14 7.28 -9.74
N SER A 189 5.42 7.44 -9.41
CA SER A 189 5.87 8.30 -8.30
C SER A 189 5.49 9.77 -8.51
N LEU A 190 5.64 10.29 -9.73
CA LEU A 190 5.22 11.65 -10.08
C LEU A 190 3.69 11.85 -9.94
N ILE A 191 2.90 10.89 -10.39
CA ILE A 191 1.43 10.97 -10.28
C ILE A 191 0.99 10.85 -8.82
N LEU A 192 1.58 9.93 -8.06
CA LEU A 192 1.28 9.75 -6.64
C LEU A 192 1.64 11.00 -5.83
N SER A 193 2.81 11.59 -6.08
CA SER A 193 3.23 12.83 -5.42
C SER A 193 2.32 14.00 -5.81
N ALA A 194 1.94 14.14 -7.08
CA ALA A 194 0.95 15.13 -7.50
C ALA A 194 -0.40 14.93 -6.79
N TYR A 195 -0.87 13.67 -6.69
CA TYR A 195 -2.11 13.33 -5.98
C TYR A 195 -2.07 13.72 -4.49
N LEU A 196 -0.92 13.55 -3.83
CA LEU A 196 -0.71 14.01 -2.44
C LEU A 196 -0.73 15.53 -2.34
N ILE A 197 -0.02 16.24 -3.23
CA ILE A 197 0.07 17.70 -3.22
C ILE A 197 -1.29 18.36 -3.50
N LEU A 198 -2.00 17.91 -4.54
CA LEU A 198 -3.36 18.38 -4.85
C LEU A 198 -4.35 17.98 -3.75
N GLY A 199 -4.12 16.83 -3.12
CA GLY A 199 -4.94 16.27 -2.05
C GLY A 199 -4.77 16.94 -0.67
N LYS A 200 -3.97 18.01 -0.54
CA LYS A 200 -3.66 18.65 0.76
C LYS A 200 -4.88 18.90 1.68
N HIS A 201 -6.01 19.33 1.11
CA HIS A 201 -7.22 19.56 1.89
C HIS A 201 -7.85 18.26 2.39
N LYS A 202 -7.87 17.21 1.55
CA LYS A 202 -8.35 15.88 1.93
C LYS A 202 -7.41 15.23 2.96
N LEU A 203 -6.10 15.46 2.84
CA LEU A 203 -5.10 15.07 3.85
C LEU A 203 -5.34 15.74 5.20
N ALA A 204 -5.70 17.03 5.21
CA ALA A 204 -6.03 17.73 6.44
C ALA A 204 -7.30 17.15 7.10
N ILE A 205 -8.33 16.82 6.31
CA ILE A 205 -9.53 16.13 6.81
C ILE A 205 -9.17 14.76 7.36
N LEU A 206 -8.38 13.96 6.63
CA LEU A 206 -7.90 12.65 7.08
C LEU A 206 -7.13 12.77 8.41
N ASN A 207 -6.21 13.72 8.52
CA ASN A 207 -5.45 13.97 9.75
C ASN A 207 -6.38 14.34 10.91
N SER A 208 -7.37 15.22 10.67
CA SER A 208 -8.35 15.58 11.70
C SER A 208 -9.18 14.37 12.16
N TRP A 209 -9.58 13.50 11.23
CA TRP A 209 -10.34 12.29 11.53
C TRP A 209 -9.50 11.27 12.30
N ILE A 210 -8.24 11.06 11.92
CA ILE A 210 -7.30 10.18 12.65
C ILE A 210 -7.05 10.71 14.06
N GLN A 211 -6.90 12.02 14.24
CA GLN A 211 -6.74 12.63 15.55
C GLN A 211 -7.99 12.45 16.42
N GLU A 212 -9.19 12.68 15.87
CA GLU A 212 -10.46 12.47 16.56
C GLU A 212 -10.62 10.99 16.99
N LEU A 213 -10.26 10.05 16.12
CA LEU A 213 -10.21 8.63 16.47
C LEU A 213 -9.18 8.35 17.56
N PHE A 214 -7.97 8.88 17.46
CA PHE A 214 -6.91 8.60 18.42
C PHE A 214 -7.21 9.19 19.81
N TYR A 215 -7.73 10.41 19.87
CA TYR A 215 -8.05 11.08 21.14
C TYR A 215 -9.33 10.55 21.79
N SER A 216 -10.27 9.99 21.02
CA SER A 216 -11.47 9.36 21.58
C SER A 216 -11.20 8.02 22.28
N LEU A 217 -10.04 7.39 22.03
CA LEU A 217 -9.63 6.17 22.72
C LEU A 217 -9.20 6.44 24.18
N SER A 218 -9.26 5.42 25.02
CA SER A 218 -8.68 5.46 26.36
C SER A 218 -7.15 5.45 26.29
N ASP A 219 -6.48 5.96 27.33
CA ASP A 219 -5.02 6.01 27.38
C ASP A 219 -4.39 4.59 27.35
N THR A 220 -5.07 3.59 27.90
CA THR A 220 -4.64 2.18 27.82
C THR A 220 -4.73 1.62 26.40
N THR A 221 -5.83 1.90 25.68
CA THR A 221 -5.99 1.46 24.28
C THR A 221 -5.03 2.20 23.34
N LYS A 222 -4.73 3.47 23.59
CA LYS A 222 -3.68 4.20 22.86
C LYS A 222 -2.32 3.53 23.04
N ALA A 223 -1.94 3.22 24.28
CA ALA A 223 -0.67 2.53 24.58
C ALA A 223 -0.62 1.16 23.89
N PHE A 224 -1.72 0.40 23.93
CA PHE A 224 -1.83 -0.89 23.25
C PHE A 224 -1.65 -0.78 21.72
N TYR A 225 -2.34 0.16 21.05
CA TYR A 225 -2.18 0.32 19.59
C TYR A 225 -0.77 0.78 19.20
N ILE A 226 -0.13 1.60 20.04
CA ILE A 226 1.25 2.03 19.82
C ILE A 226 2.17 0.82 19.94
N LEU A 227 2.06 0.03 21.01
CA LEU A 227 2.85 -1.19 21.20
C LEU A 227 2.63 -2.19 20.06
N LEU A 228 1.37 -2.45 19.69
CA LEU A 228 1.01 -3.35 18.59
C LEU A 228 1.62 -2.88 17.26
N ALA A 229 1.56 -1.58 16.96
CA ALA A 229 2.13 -1.03 15.73
C ALA A 229 3.66 -1.17 15.72
N THR A 230 4.30 -0.99 16.87
CA THR A 230 5.76 -1.08 16.97
C THR A 230 6.23 -2.51 16.87
N ASP A 231 5.52 -3.42 17.51
CA ASP A 231 5.79 -4.86 17.40
C ASP A 231 5.52 -5.37 15.98
N LEU A 232 4.52 -4.85 15.27
CA LEU A 232 4.26 -5.25 13.87
C LEU A 232 5.31 -4.68 12.89
N CYS A 233 5.71 -3.42 13.06
CA CYS A 233 6.68 -2.77 12.17
C CYS A 233 8.12 -3.22 12.42
N ILE A 234 8.45 -3.53 13.67
CA ILE A 234 9.82 -3.85 14.12
C ILE A 234 10.00 -5.35 14.35
N GLY A 235 8.93 -6.08 14.70
CA GLY A 235 8.94 -7.51 15.04
C GLY A 235 9.16 -8.46 13.86
N PHE A 236 9.84 -8.01 12.82
CA PHE A 236 10.48 -8.92 11.86
C PHE A 236 11.75 -9.50 12.48
N HIS A 237 11.56 -10.51 13.34
CA HIS A 237 12.65 -11.26 14.00
C HIS A 237 13.47 -12.13 13.04
N SER A 238 13.16 -12.14 11.74
CA SER A 238 13.89 -12.90 10.75
C SER A 238 14.53 -11.97 9.72
N PRO A 239 15.87 -12.04 9.54
CA PRO A 239 16.58 -11.39 8.44
C PRO A 239 15.95 -11.69 7.07
N HIS A 240 15.34 -12.86 6.93
CA HIS A 240 14.70 -13.28 5.69
C HIS A 240 13.47 -12.44 5.32
N GLY A 241 12.70 -11.93 6.30
CA GLY A 241 11.57 -11.05 6.01
C GLY A 241 12.02 -9.73 5.39
N TRP A 242 13.13 -9.19 5.89
CA TRP A 242 13.76 -7.99 5.33
C TRP A 242 14.40 -8.26 3.97
N GLU A 243 15.00 -9.43 3.77
CA GLU A 243 15.55 -9.86 2.49
C GLU A 243 14.47 -9.86 1.40
N LEU A 244 13.32 -10.50 1.66
CA LEU A 244 12.20 -10.52 0.72
C LEU A 244 11.66 -9.13 0.42
N LEU A 245 11.54 -8.27 1.44
CA LEU A 245 11.05 -6.90 1.27
C LEU A 245 12.02 -6.04 0.45
N ILE A 246 13.32 -6.14 0.72
CA ILE A 246 14.36 -5.40 0.00
C ILE A 246 14.48 -5.92 -1.43
N ASN A 247 14.47 -7.24 -1.64
CA ASN A 247 14.49 -7.84 -2.98
C ASN A 247 13.30 -7.37 -3.81
N TRP A 248 12.08 -7.37 -3.24
CA TRP A 248 10.89 -6.86 -3.90
C TRP A 248 11.03 -5.38 -4.32
N ILE A 249 11.66 -4.55 -3.49
CA ILE A 249 11.95 -3.15 -3.85
C ILE A 249 12.97 -3.09 -5.00
N PHE A 250 14.06 -3.84 -4.93
CA PHE A 250 15.11 -3.83 -5.95
C PHE A 250 14.61 -4.32 -7.31
N GLU A 251 13.85 -5.41 -7.33
CA GLU A 251 13.20 -5.96 -8.52
C GLU A 251 12.26 -4.94 -9.17
N ASN A 252 11.40 -4.29 -8.37
CA ASN A 252 10.49 -3.30 -8.90
C ASN A 252 11.24 -2.11 -9.50
N TYR A 253 12.30 -1.61 -8.85
CA TYR A 253 13.08 -0.49 -9.36
C TYR A 253 14.07 -0.87 -10.47
N GLY A 254 14.17 -2.15 -10.84
CA GLY A 254 15.09 -2.62 -11.89
C GLY A 254 16.56 -2.46 -11.54
N LEU A 255 16.90 -2.42 -10.25
CA LEU A 255 18.27 -2.27 -9.78
C LEU A 255 19.02 -3.61 -9.88
N ALA A 256 20.30 -3.55 -10.22
CA ALA A 256 21.15 -4.73 -10.28
C ALA A 256 21.22 -5.43 -8.92
N HIS A 257 21.01 -6.75 -8.91
CA HIS A 257 21.06 -7.57 -7.70
C HIS A 257 22.51 -7.71 -7.24
N ASN A 258 22.87 -6.96 -6.20
CA ASN A 258 24.14 -7.12 -5.52
C ASN A 258 23.89 -7.68 -4.12
N GLU A 259 24.15 -8.99 -3.96
CA GLU A 259 23.93 -9.71 -2.70
C GLU A 259 24.61 -9.05 -1.50
N ARG A 260 25.77 -8.40 -1.70
CA ARG A 260 26.49 -7.69 -0.63
C ARG A 260 25.74 -6.44 -0.17
N ILE A 261 25.15 -5.69 -1.10
CA ILE A 261 24.35 -4.50 -0.78
C ILE A 261 23.05 -4.93 -0.10
N ILE A 262 22.39 -5.94 -0.64
CA ILE A 262 21.14 -6.48 -0.06
C ILE A 262 21.39 -6.98 1.37
N SER A 263 22.42 -7.82 1.57
CA SER A 263 22.79 -8.32 2.90
C SER A 263 23.16 -7.20 3.88
N GLY A 264 23.91 -6.19 3.42
CA GLY A 264 24.23 -5.00 4.21
C GLY A 264 23.00 -4.22 4.64
N LEU A 265 22.04 -4.02 3.74
CA LEU A 265 20.76 -3.37 4.03
C LEU A 265 19.92 -4.21 5.00
N VAL A 266 19.77 -5.50 4.76
CA VAL A 266 19.04 -6.45 5.63
C VAL A 266 19.58 -6.43 7.06
N SER A 267 20.89 -6.25 7.24
CA SER A 267 21.50 -6.19 8.58
C SER A 267 21.34 -4.82 9.25
N THR A 268 21.45 -3.72 8.50
CA THR A 268 21.50 -2.37 9.08
C THR A 268 20.14 -1.67 9.18
N PHE A 269 19.28 -1.80 8.16
CA PHE A 269 17.98 -1.14 8.13
C PHE A 269 17.08 -1.48 9.31
N PRO A 270 16.94 -2.75 9.72
CA PRO A 270 16.03 -3.11 10.82
C PRO A 270 16.45 -2.47 12.13
N VAL A 271 17.76 -2.44 12.41
CA VAL A 271 18.32 -1.85 13.63
C VAL A 271 18.13 -0.33 13.63
N ILE A 272 18.40 0.34 12.52
CA ILE A 272 18.18 1.79 12.39
C ILE A 272 16.69 2.10 12.57
N LEU A 273 15.81 1.34 11.93
CA LEU A 273 14.37 1.53 12.00
C LEU A 273 13.84 1.31 13.43
N ASP A 274 14.32 0.28 14.13
CA ASP A 274 14.02 0.01 15.55
C ASP A 274 14.36 1.22 16.44
N THR A 275 15.59 1.74 16.31
CA THR A 275 16.03 2.89 17.13
C THR A 275 15.24 4.16 16.83
N ILE A 276 14.92 4.44 15.56
CA ILE A 276 14.10 5.60 15.17
C ILE A 276 12.68 5.47 15.73
N PHE A 277 12.06 4.29 15.61
CA PHE A 277 10.72 4.08 16.16
C PHE A 277 10.71 4.18 17.69
N LYS A 278 11.62 3.50 18.40
CA LYS A 278 11.77 3.61 19.87
C LYS A 278 11.90 5.06 20.32
N TYR A 279 12.78 5.83 19.66
CA TYR A 279 12.95 7.25 19.95
C TYR A 279 11.68 8.08 19.66
N TRP A 280 11.04 7.85 18.52
CA TRP A 280 9.83 8.58 18.12
C TRP A 280 8.66 8.31 19.06
N ILE A 281 8.46 7.05 19.45
CA ILE A 281 7.47 6.63 20.46
C ILE A 281 7.77 7.36 21.76
N PHE A 282 8.98 7.21 22.32
CA PHE A 282 9.34 7.83 23.59
C PHE A 282 9.06 9.34 23.58
N ARG A 283 9.46 10.03 22.51
CA ARG A 283 9.19 11.46 22.34
C ARG A 283 7.70 11.79 22.21
N ARG A 284 6.92 10.94 21.55
CA ARG A 284 5.48 11.16 21.34
C ARG A 284 4.66 10.86 22.58
N LEU A 285 4.94 9.76 23.29
CA LEU A 285 4.28 9.43 24.55
C LEU A 285 4.54 10.51 25.59
N ASN A 286 5.81 10.93 25.74
CA ASN A 286 6.20 11.93 26.73
C ASN A 286 5.57 13.32 26.46
N ARG A 287 5.26 13.65 25.20
CA ARG A 287 4.53 14.88 24.84
C ARG A 287 3.02 14.78 25.07
N THR A 288 2.45 13.58 25.00
CA THR A 288 0.98 13.38 25.03
C THR A 288 0.47 13.14 26.44
N SER A 289 1.12 12.26 27.20
CA SER A 289 0.87 12.11 28.63
C SER A 289 2.03 11.36 29.31
N PRO A 290 2.61 11.89 30.40
CA PRO A 290 3.65 11.19 31.15
C PRO A 290 3.15 9.87 31.78
N SER A 291 1.84 9.72 32.05
CA SER A 291 1.28 8.47 32.56
C SER A 291 1.38 7.31 31.56
N LEU A 292 1.36 7.63 30.26
CA LEU A 292 1.41 6.64 29.19
C LEU A 292 2.82 6.08 28.99
N VAL A 293 3.85 6.86 29.34
CA VAL A 293 5.25 6.42 29.41
C VAL A 293 5.45 5.38 30.51
N VAL A 294 4.84 5.59 31.68
CA VAL A 294 4.92 4.63 32.80
C VAL A 294 4.24 3.31 32.43
N ILE A 295 3.07 3.37 31.79
CA ILE A 295 2.37 2.17 31.32
C ILE A 295 3.21 1.43 30.27
N TYR A 296 3.80 2.14 29.31
CA TYR A 296 4.68 1.54 28.30
C TYR A 296 5.88 0.84 28.95
N HIS A 297 6.55 1.48 29.92
CA HIS A 297 7.63 0.85 30.66
C HIS A 297 7.17 -0.41 31.43
N SER A 298 6.01 -0.37 32.08
CA SER A 298 5.49 -1.54 32.81
C SER A 298 5.06 -2.71 31.93
N ILE A 299 4.80 -2.49 30.65
CA ILE A 299 4.39 -3.55 29.70
C ILE A 299 5.61 -4.09 28.94
N ASN A 300 6.66 -3.28 28.78
CA ASN A 300 7.88 -3.65 28.06
C ASN A 300 8.97 -4.26 28.96
N GLU A 301 8.79 -4.24 30.27
CA GLU A 301 9.61 -4.91 31.28
C GLU A 301 9.06 -6.32 31.58
#